data_AF-A0A3N0AX96-F1
#
_entry.id   AF-A0A3N0AX96-F1
#
_cell.length_a   1.000
_cell.length_b   1.000
_cell.length_c   1.000
_cell.angle_alpha   90.00
_cell.angle_beta   90.00
_cell.angle_gamma   90.00
#
_symmetry.space_group_name_H-M   'P 1'
#
loop_
_entity.id
_entity.type
_entity.pdbx_description
1 polymer ?
#
loop_
_entity_poly.entity_id
_entity_poly.type
_entity_poly.pdbx_seq_one_letter_code
_entity_poly.pdbx_strand_id
1 'polypeptide(L)'
;MESKENIAKHEAAEHAPEPSRSKPTPLFVSYAVQLVVRFALLCAAVYLFVTDREALSPSRTFGLPGGFNFIDLVSIALAADFLTKFFVRAPISSGSLKQYRMYHIPTAITFKGGREGLQAQFQYIADLGKRLAEEGRTALSETLAALAERGGSIVSFARRLLNNVDFLNVFSFDEKDLAVDKSLRAVLYRDRTREIVPVIVFWIALNVIGAVTLHHFGVLNERTAILWSLIYFVFDMICVVFWCPLQLFLMRNRCCTTCQIFNWDAIMVATPLVFVGGWFGWLLIAMALVILVRWELAAIRHPERFDERTNARLTCAQCEDKLCYLRKPLAAKVPRADLRELLAADEDRER
;
A
#
# COMPACT_ATOMS: atom_id res chain seq x y z
N MET A 1 -11.72 -46.52 -20.59
CA MET A 1 -10.42 -45.91 -20.96
C MET A 1 -10.26 -44.50 -20.39
N GLU A 2 -11.34 -43.70 -20.30
CA GLU A 2 -11.33 -42.34 -19.70
C GLU A 2 -10.93 -42.27 -18.21
N SER A 3 -11.13 -43.34 -17.43
CA SER A 3 -10.79 -43.34 -16.00
C SER A 3 -9.28 -43.32 -15.75
N LYS A 4 -8.46 -43.92 -16.61
CA LYS A 4 -6.99 -43.92 -16.44
C LYS A 4 -6.35 -42.61 -16.90
N GLU A 5 -6.96 -41.91 -17.84
CA GLU A 5 -6.47 -40.61 -18.31
C GLU A 5 -6.69 -39.50 -17.28
N ASN A 6 -7.80 -39.56 -16.53
CA ASN A 6 -8.08 -38.62 -15.44
C ASN A 6 -7.22 -38.86 -14.19
N ILE A 7 -6.86 -40.12 -13.91
CA ILE A 7 -5.92 -40.47 -12.82
C ILE A 7 -4.50 -39.99 -13.18
N ALA A 8 -4.06 -40.20 -14.43
CA ALA A 8 -2.76 -39.72 -14.89
C ALA A 8 -2.65 -38.18 -14.91
N LYS A 9 -3.74 -37.46 -15.20
CA LYS A 9 -3.78 -35.99 -15.10
C LYS A 9 -3.73 -35.50 -13.65
N HIS A 10 -4.29 -36.25 -12.70
CA HIS A 10 -4.21 -35.94 -11.28
C HIS A 10 -2.80 -36.19 -10.71
N GLU A 11 -2.14 -37.28 -11.10
CA GLU A 11 -0.76 -37.59 -10.67
C GLU A 11 0.27 -36.64 -11.33
N ALA A 12 0.05 -36.21 -12.57
CA ALA A 12 0.91 -35.23 -13.24
C ALA A 12 0.81 -33.81 -12.64
N ALA A 13 -0.31 -33.45 -12.00
CA ALA A 13 -0.47 -32.17 -11.31
C ALA A 13 0.26 -32.12 -9.95
N GLU A 14 0.60 -33.27 -9.37
CA GLU A 14 1.29 -33.38 -8.09
C GLU A 14 2.82 -33.31 -8.22
N HIS A 15 3.34 -33.40 -9.45
CA HIS A 15 4.77 -33.30 -9.79
C HIS A 15 5.15 -31.96 -10.45
N ALA A 16 4.41 -30.89 -10.17
CA ALA A 16 4.89 -29.55 -10.50
C ALA A 16 6.23 -29.33 -9.74
N PRO A 17 7.32 -28.97 -10.43
CA PRO A 17 8.62 -28.80 -9.79
C PRO A 17 8.46 -27.78 -8.65
N GLU A 18 8.89 -28.16 -7.44
CA GLU A 18 8.99 -27.21 -6.33
C GLU A 18 9.70 -25.96 -6.86
N PRO A 19 9.10 -24.76 -6.78
CA PRO A 19 9.77 -23.57 -7.24
C PRO A 19 11.05 -23.44 -6.42
N SER A 20 12.20 -23.62 -7.07
CA SER A 20 13.53 -23.51 -6.49
C SER A 20 13.54 -22.31 -5.54
N ARG A 21 13.86 -22.52 -4.25
CA ARG A 21 13.84 -21.48 -3.19
C ARG A 21 14.47 -20.19 -3.71
N SER A 22 13.64 -19.26 -4.18
CA SER A 22 14.09 -17.99 -4.72
C SER A 22 14.62 -17.16 -3.55
N LYS A 23 15.77 -16.50 -3.70
CA LYS A 23 16.29 -15.63 -2.65
C LYS A 23 15.24 -14.58 -2.22
N PRO A 24 15.17 -14.22 -0.93
CA PRO A 24 14.25 -13.18 -0.47
C PRO A 24 14.56 -11.85 -1.17
N THR A 25 13.51 -11.12 -1.53
CA THR A 25 13.65 -9.80 -2.17
C THR A 25 14.15 -8.79 -1.15
N PRO A 26 14.88 -7.74 -1.57
CA PRO A 26 15.33 -6.69 -0.65
C PRO A 26 14.14 -6.03 0.07
N LEU A 27 13.01 -5.89 -0.62
CA LEU A 27 11.77 -5.39 -0.04
C LEU A 27 11.28 -6.28 1.12
N PHE A 28 11.19 -7.59 0.90
CA PHE A 28 10.80 -8.53 1.96
C PHE A 28 11.73 -8.45 3.17
N VAL A 29 13.04 -8.34 2.95
CA VAL A 29 14.03 -8.17 4.03
C VAL A 29 13.77 -6.87 4.80
N SER A 30 13.45 -5.75 4.11
CA SER A 30 13.08 -4.50 4.78
C SER A 30 11.87 -4.67 5.70
N TYR A 31 10.82 -5.37 5.27
CA TYR A 31 9.66 -5.66 6.12
C TYR A 31 10.01 -6.55 7.32
N ALA A 32 10.87 -7.56 7.12
CA ALA A 32 11.32 -8.42 8.22
C ALA A 32 12.14 -7.63 9.26
N VAL A 33 13.03 -6.73 8.81
CA VAL A 33 13.78 -5.84 9.71
C VAL A 33 12.83 -4.89 10.45
N GLN A 34 11.86 -4.29 9.76
CA GLN A 34 10.86 -3.44 10.41
C GLN A 34 10.07 -4.21 11.45
N LEU A 35 9.64 -5.44 11.16
CA LEU A 35 8.96 -6.28 12.13
C LEU A 35 9.79 -6.44 13.42
N VAL A 36 11.08 -6.75 13.31
CA VAL A 36 11.96 -6.91 14.47
C VAL A 36 12.06 -5.60 15.27
N VAL A 37 12.24 -4.46 14.59
CA VAL A 37 12.32 -3.15 15.24
C VAL A 37 11.01 -2.80 15.96
N ARG A 38 9.86 -3.00 15.31
CA ARG A 38 8.55 -2.70 15.90
C ARG A 38 8.24 -3.65 17.06
N PHE A 39 8.62 -4.92 16.94
CA PHE A 39 8.48 -5.88 18.03
C PHE A 39 9.34 -5.48 19.24
N ALA A 40 10.57 -5.04 19.03
CA ALA A 40 11.43 -4.52 20.09
C ALA A 40 10.81 -3.27 20.77
N LEU A 41 10.22 -2.35 19.99
CA LEU A 41 9.48 -1.20 20.53
C LEU A 41 8.28 -1.65 21.38
N LEU A 42 7.51 -2.64 20.91
CA LEU A 42 6.38 -3.18 21.67
C LEU A 42 6.87 -3.86 22.97
N CYS A 43 7.93 -4.67 22.92
CA CYS A 43 8.51 -5.29 24.12
C CYS A 43 8.98 -4.24 25.13
N ALA A 44 9.65 -3.17 24.68
CA ALA A 44 10.04 -2.05 25.53
C ALA A 44 8.82 -1.35 26.15
N ALA A 45 7.77 -1.12 25.37
CA ALA A 45 6.52 -0.55 25.88
C ALA A 45 5.84 -1.46 26.91
N VAL A 46 5.79 -2.78 26.68
CA VAL A 46 5.25 -3.74 27.66
C VAL A 46 6.07 -3.75 28.93
N TYR A 47 7.41 -3.74 28.81
CA TYR A 47 8.31 -3.66 29.95
C TYR A 47 8.04 -2.40 30.78
N LEU A 48 8.02 -1.23 30.14
CA LEU A 48 7.70 0.04 30.82
C LEU A 48 6.30 0.04 31.41
N PHE A 49 5.31 -0.58 30.75
CA PHE A 49 3.95 -0.68 31.28
C PHE A 49 3.90 -1.44 32.62
N VAL A 50 4.82 -2.38 32.82
CA VAL A 50 4.94 -3.14 34.08
C VAL A 50 5.83 -2.42 35.09
N THR A 51 6.97 -1.85 34.69
CA THR A 51 7.97 -1.31 35.61
C THR A 51 7.79 0.17 35.95
N ASP A 52 7.42 0.99 34.96
CA ASP A 52 7.25 2.44 35.09
C ASP A 52 6.09 2.93 34.22
N ARG A 53 4.91 2.96 34.84
CA ARG A 53 3.68 3.37 34.17
C ARG A 53 3.68 4.84 33.79
N GLU A 54 4.48 5.69 34.44
CA GLU A 54 4.48 7.12 34.14
C GLU A 54 5.22 7.42 32.84
N ALA A 55 6.26 6.64 32.52
CA ALA A 55 7.01 6.73 31.26
C ALA A 55 6.17 6.53 29.99
N LEU A 56 4.94 5.99 30.11
CA LEU A 56 4.01 5.75 29.01
C LEU A 56 2.87 6.77 28.92
N SER A 57 2.94 7.89 29.65
CA SER A 57 1.86 8.89 29.72
C SER A 57 2.20 10.13 28.88
N PRO A 58 1.70 10.25 27.63
CA PRO A 58 2.11 11.31 26.70
C PRO A 58 1.75 12.69 27.18
N SER A 59 0.62 12.84 27.89
CA SER A 59 0.23 14.10 28.51
C SER A 59 1.30 14.67 29.45
N ARG A 60 2.15 13.83 30.04
CA ARG A 60 3.20 14.24 30.98
C ARG A 60 4.60 14.25 30.37
N THR A 61 4.91 13.28 29.52
CA THR A 61 6.29 13.02 29.09
C THR A 61 6.59 13.45 27.66
N PHE A 62 5.57 13.83 26.88
CA PHE A 62 5.76 14.23 25.49
C PHE A 62 6.39 15.63 25.39
N GLY A 63 7.50 15.72 24.65
CA GLY A 63 8.17 16.97 24.35
C GLY A 63 9.56 17.12 24.97
N LEU A 64 10.38 17.94 24.31
CA LEU A 64 11.77 18.21 24.67
C LEU A 64 12.03 18.95 26.00
N PRO A 65 11.08 19.69 26.64
CA PRO A 65 11.38 20.39 27.89
C PRO A 65 11.83 19.49 29.04
N GLY A 66 11.46 18.19 29.02
CA GLY A 66 11.83 17.19 30.03
C GLY A 66 12.95 16.24 29.62
N GLY A 67 13.59 16.46 28.46
CA GLY A 67 14.53 15.52 27.84
C GLY A 67 13.86 14.60 26.82
N PHE A 68 14.63 13.66 26.25
CA PHE A 68 14.16 12.71 25.25
C PHE A 68 13.65 11.42 25.91
N ASN A 69 12.35 11.16 25.82
CA ASN A 69 11.70 10.04 26.49
C ASN A 69 11.27 8.94 25.52
N PHE A 70 10.82 7.80 26.05
CA PHE A 70 10.30 6.69 25.25
C PHE A 70 9.11 7.10 24.38
N ILE A 71 8.21 7.96 24.88
CA ILE A 71 7.10 8.48 24.09
C ILE A 71 7.58 9.30 22.88
N ASP A 72 8.64 10.10 23.02
CA ASP A 72 9.19 10.85 21.89
C ASP A 72 9.77 9.90 20.84
N LEU A 73 10.45 8.83 21.27
CA LEU A 73 10.92 7.77 20.37
C LEU A 73 9.76 7.10 19.62
N VAL A 74 8.69 6.74 20.32
CA VAL A 74 7.48 6.15 19.70
C VAL A 74 6.85 7.15 18.73
N SER A 75 6.78 8.42 19.10
CA SER A 75 6.25 9.51 18.25
C SER A 75 7.03 9.60 16.94
N ILE A 76 8.36 9.64 17.03
CA ILE A 76 9.24 9.72 15.87
C ILE A 76 9.13 8.46 15.03
N ALA A 77 9.07 7.28 15.65
CA ALA A 77 8.94 6.02 14.93
C ALA A 77 7.62 5.96 14.13
N LEU A 78 6.49 6.31 14.75
CA LEU A 78 5.19 6.35 14.10
C LEU A 78 5.13 7.44 13.02
N ALA A 79 5.60 8.65 13.33
CA ALA A 79 5.62 9.75 12.36
C ALA A 79 6.52 9.46 11.16
N ALA A 80 7.71 8.87 11.38
CA ALA A 80 8.61 8.46 10.32
C ALA A 80 7.98 7.39 9.42
N ASP A 81 7.35 6.38 10.00
CA ASP A 81 6.60 5.36 9.26
C ASP A 81 5.46 5.99 8.44
N PHE A 82 4.66 6.87 9.03
CA PHE A 82 3.58 7.57 8.33
C PHE A 82 4.12 8.45 7.20
N LEU A 83 5.23 9.16 7.41
CA LEU A 83 5.90 9.95 6.38
C LEU A 83 6.36 9.08 5.21
N THR A 84 6.88 7.87 5.47
CA THR A 84 7.22 6.95 4.37
C THR A 84 6.01 6.57 3.51
N LYS A 85 4.81 6.57 4.07
CA LYS A 85 3.55 6.27 3.35
C LYS A 85 2.96 7.50 2.67
N PHE A 86 3.32 8.69 3.14
CA PHE A 86 2.98 9.95 2.50
C PHE A 86 3.76 10.12 1.20
N PHE A 87 5.07 9.86 1.21
CA PHE A 87 5.92 10.00 0.02
C PHE A 87 5.83 8.79 -0.91
N VAL A 88 5.30 9.03 -2.10
CA VAL A 88 4.98 8.04 -3.15
C VAL A 88 6.21 7.35 -3.76
N ARG A 89 7.44 7.74 -3.39
CA ARG A 89 8.68 7.10 -3.84
C ARG A 89 9.34 6.22 -2.79
N ALA A 90 8.73 6.06 -1.61
CA ALA A 90 9.28 5.17 -0.62
C ALA A 90 9.25 3.72 -1.17
N PRO A 91 10.40 3.04 -1.30
CA PRO A 91 10.48 1.68 -1.83
C PRO A 91 9.70 0.67 -0.97
N ILE A 92 9.30 1.06 0.24
CA ILE A 92 8.64 0.23 1.24
C ILE A 92 7.11 0.37 1.22
N SER A 93 6.55 1.31 0.45
CA SER A 93 5.11 1.36 0.25
C SER A 93 4.76 0.54 -0.98
N SER A 94 4.37 -0.73 -0.81
CA SER A 94 3.98 -1.58 -1.94
C SER A 94 2.85 -0.94 -2.78
N GLY A 95 2.03 -0.05 -2.19
CA GLY A 95 1.00 0.74 -2.88
C GLY A 95 1.51 1.84 -3.80
N SER A 96 2.75 2.34 -3.62
CA SER A 96 3.22 3.61 -4.21
C SER A 96 3.61 3.51 -5.67
N LEU A 97 4.30 2.44 -6.07
CA LEU A 97 4.67 2.20 -7.46
C LEU A 97 3.45 1.92 -8.36
N LYS A 98 2.34 1.47 -7.78
CA LYS A 98 1.09 1.15 -8.49
C LYS A 98 0.33 2.39 -8.96
N GLN A 99 0.62 3.56 -8.39
CA GLN A 99 -0.11 4.80 -8.68
C GLN A 99 0.31 5.47 -10.00
N TYR A 100 1.53 5.18 -10.45
CA TYR A 100 2.12 5.89 -11.57
C TYR A 100 1.84 5.19 -12.88
N ARG A 101 1.41 5.98 -13.86
CA ARG A 101 1.20 5.57 -15.25
C ARG A 101 2.41 4.81 -15.81
N MET A 102 3.64 5.25 -15.52
CA MET A 102 4.87 4.61 -16.00
C MET A 102 5.02 3.14 -15.57
N TYR A 103 4.31 2.73 -14.53
CA TYR A 103 4.33 1.38 -13.98
C TYR A 103 3.01 0.63 -14.19
N HIS A 104 2.03 1.26 -14.82
CA HIS A 104 0.79 0.59 -15.22
C HIS A 104 1.04 -0.18 -16.52
N ILE A 105 0.93 -1.51 -16.45
CA ILE A 105 1.00 -2.37 -17.64
C ILE A 105 -0.44 -2.71 -18.01
N PRO A 106 -1.04 -2.10 -19.04
CA PRO A 106 -2.43 -2.34 -19.37
C PRO A 106 -2.62 -3.79 -19.85
N THR A 107 -3.73 -4.41 -19.47
CA THR A 107 -4.10 -5.74 -19.95
C THR A 107 -4.91 -5.64 -21.24
N ALA A 108 -5.17 -6.79 -21.88
CA ALA A 108 -6.04 -6.89 -23.05
C ALA A 108 -7.48 -6.41 -22.79
N ILE A 109 -7.91 -6.32 -21.52
CA ILE A 109 -9.25 -5.91 -21.12
C ILE A 109 -9.36 -4.38 -21.05
N THR A 110 -8.24 -3.68 -20.86
CA THR A 110 -8.19 -2.21 -20.76
C THR A 110 -8.42 -1.53 -22.11
N PHE A 111 -8.37 -2.25 -23.25
CA PHE A 111 -8.53 -1.68 -24.59
C PHE A 111 -9.82 -2.08 -25.29
N LYS A 112 -10.59 -1.06 -25.71
CA LYS A 112 -11.66 -1.20 -26.71
C LYS A 112 -11.01 -1.38 -28.08
N GLY A 113 -10.74 -2.63 -28.46
CA GLY A 113 -10.09 -2.98 -29.73
C GLY A 113 -9.22 -4.25 -29.69
N GLY A 114 -9.03 -4.88 -28.53
CA GLY A 114 -8.23 -6.11 -28.42
C GLY A 114 -6.74 -5.89 -28.73
N ARG A 115 -6.11 -6.81 -29.46
CA ARG A 115 -4.66 -6.82 -29.73
C ARG A 115 -4.16 -5.59 -30.50
N GLU A 116 -4.97 -5.02 -31.38
CA GLU A 116 -4.55 -3.91 -32.26
C GLU A 116 -4.43 -2.58 -31.50
N GLY A 117 -5.36 -2.29 -30.58
CA GLY A 117 -5.27 -1.11 -29.71
C GLY A 117 -4.08 -1.15 -28.74
N LEU A 118 -3.72 -2.35 -28.26
CA LEU A 118 -2.55 -2.57 -27.43
C LEU A 118 -1.23 -2.31 -28.19
N GLN A 119 -1.18 -2.73 -29.46
CA GLN A 119 0.01 -2.57 -30.31
C GLN A 119 0.25 -1.10 -30.66
N ALA A 120 -0.81 -0.34 -30.95
CA ALA A 120 -0.72 1.10 -31.20
C ALA A 120 -0.23 1.89 -29.97
N GLN A 121 -0.64 1.50 -28.76
CA GLN A 121 -0.17 2.18 -27.55
C GLN A 121 1.29 1.84 -27.21
N PHE A 122 1.73 0.59 -27.44
CA PHE A 122 3.15 0.23 -27.30
C PHE A 122 4.04 1.07 -28.22
N GLN A 123 3.59 1.31 -29.45
CA GLN A 123 4.27 2.20 -30.39
C GLN A 123 4.30 3.64 -29.88
N TYR A 124 3.18 4.15 -29.35
CA TYR A 124 3.12 5.48 -28.73
C TYR A 124 4.08 5.63 -27.54
N ILE A 125 4.13 4.65 -26.64
CA ILE A 125 5.03 4.67 -25.46
C ILE A 125 6.50 4.60 -25.92
N ALA A 126 6.81 3.78 -26.92
CA ALA A 126 8.16 3.71 -27.48
C ALA A 126 8.59 5.04 -28.11
N ASP A 127 7.69 5.72 -28.82
CA ASP A 127 7.98 7.02 -29.42
C ASP A 127 8.04 8.16 -28.39
N LEU A 128 7.21 8.12 -27.34
CA LEU A 128 7.30 9.05 -26.21
C LEU A 128 8.63 8.88 -25.47
N GLY A 129 9.07 7.63 -25.25
CA GLY A 129 10.37 7.32 -24.65
C GLY A 129 11.55 7.85 -25.47
N LYS A 130 11.47 7.79 -26.80
CA LYS A 130 12.47 8.40 -27.68
C LYS A 130 12.49 9.93 -27.57
N ARG A 131 11.32 10.58 -27.59
CA ARG A 131 11.22 12.05 -27.45
C ARG A 131 11.73 12.54 -26.10
N LEU A 132 11.36 11.88 -25.01
CA LEU A 132 11.86 12.21 -23.67
C LEU A 132 13.37 11.98 -23.53
N ALA A 133 13.93 10.98 -24.22
CA ALA A 133 15.38 10.76 -24.23
C ALA A 133 16.14 11.83 -25.03
N GLU A 134 15.53 12.34 -26.10
CA GLU A 134 16.06 13.46 -26.89
C GLU A 134 15.96 14.80 -26.13
N GLU A 135 14.78 15.11 -25.57
CA GLU A 135 14.54 16.30 -24.75
C GLU A 135 15.36 16.28 -23.43
N GLY A 136 15.52 15.12 -22.83
CA GLY A 136 16.36 14.94 -21.64
C GLY A 136 17.84 15.16 -21.93
N ARG A 137 18.33 14.77 -23.11
CA ARG A 137 19.71 15.03 -23.54
C ARG A 137 19.96 16.51 -23.81
N THR A 138 19.04 17.21 -24.46
CA THR A 138 19.13 18.66 -24.68
C THR A 138 19.06 19.42 -23.35
N ALA A 139 18.09 19.12 -22.49
CA ALA A 139 17.96 19.77 -21.17
C ALA A 139 19.18 19.52 -20.25
N LEU A 140 19.76 18.31 -20.28
CA LEU A 140 20.99 17.98 -19.54
C LEU A 140 22.20 18.75 -20.08
N SER A 141 22.29 18.92 -21.41
CA SER A 141 23.37 19.66 -22.04
C SER A 141 23.31 21.17 -21.74
N GLU A 142 22.11 21.75 -21.72
CA GLU A 142 21.87 23.15 -21.35
C GLU A 142 22.12 23.40 -19.86
N THR A 143 21.74 22.46 -18.99
CA THR A 143 22.00 22.57 -17.54
C THR A 143 23.47 22.38 -17.19
N LEU A 144 24.22 21.52 -17.89
CA LEU A 144 25.68 21.40 -17.75
C LEU A 144 26.41 22.66 -18.22
N ALA A 145 25.98 23.28 -19.33
CA ALA A 145 26.52 24.55 -19.79
C ALA A 145 26.25 25.69 -18.80
N ALA A 146 25.04 25.75 -18.21
CA ALA A 146 24.68 26.75 -17.21
C ALA A 146 25.35 26.55 -15.84
N LEU A 147 25.65 25.30 -15.46
CA LEU A 147 26.40 24.95 -14.24
C LEU A 147 27.90 25.28 -14.38
N ALA A 148 28.47 25.13 -15.58
CA ALA A 148 29.85 25.52 -15.85
C ALA A 148 30.07 27.04 -15.73
N GLU A 149 29.04 27.85 -15.96
CA GLU A 149 29.12 29.32 -15.92
C GLU A 149 28.86 29.92 -14.52
N ARG A 150 28.19 29.18 -13.61
CA ARG A 150 27.82 29.68 -12.27
C ARG A 150 28.16 28.69 -11.15
N GLY A 151 29.44 28.66 -10.80
CA GLY A 151 29.89 28.09 -9.53
C GLY A 151 29.49 28.98 -8.36
N GLY A 152 28.28 28.77 -7.79
CA GLY A 152 27.90 29.45 -6.56
C GLY A 152 26.45 29.26 -6.10
N SER A 153 26.31 28.68 -4.90
CA SER A 153 25.12 28.60 -4.04
C SER A 153 24.20 27.38 -4.22
N ILE A 154 24.46 26.37 -3.38
CA ILE A 154 23.61 25.19 -3.11
C ILE A 154 22.19 25.59 -2.65
N VAL A 155 22.01 26.79 -2.10
CA VAL A 155 20.73 27.29 -1.58
C VAL A 155 19.77 27.71 -2.71
N SER A 156 20.29 28.30 -3.80
CA SER A 156 19.47 28.61 -4.98
C SER A 156 19.16 27.34 -5.77
N PHE A 157 20.05 26.35 -5.75
CA PHE A 157 19.81 25.00 -6.28
C PHE A 157 18.71 24.28 -5.49
N ALA A 158 18.74 24.28 -4.16
CA ALA A 158 17.68 23.70 -3.33
C ALA A 158 16.33 24.41 -3.51
N ARG A 159 16.33 25.75 -3.61
CA ARG A 159 15.12 26.54 -3.86
C ARG A 159 14.56 26.35 -5.27
N ARG A 160 15.40 26.17 -6.29
CA ARG A 160 14.97 25.79 -7.64
C ARG A 160 14.56 24.34 -7.72
N LEU A 161 15.17 23.42 -6.96
CA LEU A 161 14.68 22.04 -6.88
C LEU A 161 13.26 22.05 -6.30
N LEU A 162 13.03 22.79 -5.21
CA LEU A 162 11.70 22.95 -4.61
C LEU A 162 10.69 23.66 -5.52
N ASN A 163 11.12 24.61 -6.37
CA ASN A 163 10.22 25.33 -7.28
C ASN A 163 10.04 24.67 -8.66
N ASN A 164 10.98 23.85 -9.12
CA ASN A 164 10.87 23.04 -10.36
C ASN A 164 10.34 21.63 -10.08
N VAL A 165 10.29 21.19 -8.82
CA VAL A 165 9.38 20.12 -8.44
C VAL A 165 8.01 20.78 -8.45
N ASP A 166 7.41 20.70 -9.62
CA ASP A 166 6.03 20.97 -9.92
C ASP A 166 5.19 20.08 -8.98
N PHE A 167 5.06 20.49 -7.72
CA PHE A 167 4.49 19.70 -6.64
C PHE A 167 3.03 19.38 -6.99
N LEU A 168 2.39 20.30 -7.73
CA LEU A 168 1.09 20.14 -8.36
C LEU A 168 1.06 19.21 -9.58
N ASN A 169 2.15 19.04 -10.34
CA ASN A 169 2.26 17.99 -11.38
C ASN A 169 2.77 16.64 -10.85
N VAL A 170 3.41 16.58 -9.69
CA VAL A 170 3.53 15.34 -8.89
C VAL A 170 2.15 14.91 -8.37
N PHE A 171 1.24 15.86 -8.19
CA PHE A 171 -0.19 15.63 -7.93
C PHE A 171 -1.05 15.57 -9.21
N SER A 172 -0.52 15.89 -10.39
CA SER A 172 -1.30 15.81 -11.62
C SER A 172 -1.31 14.35 -12.04
N PHE A 173 -2.39 13.70 -11.62
CA PHE A 173 -2.85 12.50 -12.27
C PHE A 173 -3.13 12.90 -13.72
N ASP A 174 -2.15 12.71 -14.61
CA ASP A 174 -2.32 13.00 -16.04
C ASP A 174 -3.54 12.21 -16.55
N GLU A 175 -4.64 12.94 -16.79
CA GLU A 175 -6.00 12.42 -16.97
C GLU A 175 -6.22 11.80 -18.37
N LYS A 176 -5.29 12.02 -19.31
CA LYS A 176 -5.61 11.93 -20.74
C LYS A 176 -5.50 10.55 -21.37
N ASP A 177 -4.83 9.58 -20.73
CA ASP A 177 -4.24 8.48 -21.52
C ASP A 177 -4.68 7.05 -21.20
N LEU A 178 -5.78 6.89 -20.45
CA LEU A 178 -6.47 5.61 -20.34
C LEU A 178 -7.95 5.80 -20.70
N ALA A 179 -8.28 5.57 -21.97
CA ALA A 179 -9.65 5.48 -22.47
C ALA A 179 -10.34 4.20 -21.94
N VAL A 180 -10.38 4.03 -20.62
CA VAL A 180 -11.08 2.93 -19.96
C VAL A 180 -12.57 3.21 -20.00
N ASP A 181 -13.33 2.22 -20.45
CA ASP A 181 -14.79 2.26 -20.55
C ASP A 181 -15.44 2.63 -19.21
N LYS A 182 -16.50 3.43 -19.25
CA LYS A 182 -17.23 3.86 -18.05
C LYS A 182 -17.89 2.67 -17.35
N SER A 183 -18.36 1.70 -18.13
CA SER A 183 -18.92 0.42 -17.64
C SER A 183 -17.90 -0.35 -16.80
N LEU A 184 -16.65 -0.45 -17.28
CA LEU A 184 -15.58 -1.12 -16.54
C LEU A 184 -15.28 -0.44 -15.21
N ARG A 185 -15.23 0.90 -15.17
CA ARG A 185 -15.02 1.63 -13.92
C ARG A 185 -16.15 1.37 -12.92
N ALA A 186 -17.40 1.31 -13.38
CA ALA A 186 -18.55 1.01 -12.52
C ALA A 186 -18.42 -0.38 -11.86
N VAL A 187 -18.03 -1.41 -12.63
CA VAL A 187 -17.78 -2.75 -12.10
C VAL A 187 -16.64 -2.73 -11.06
N LEU A 188 -15.54 -2.03 -11.36
CA LEU A 188 -14.40 -1.91 -10.44
C LEU A 188 -14.79 -1.23 -9.12
N TYR A 189 -15.61 -0.18 -9.15
CA TYR A 189 -16.11 0.47 -7.92
C TYR A 189 -17.03 -0.45 -7.11
N ARG A 190 -17.93 -1.19 -7.78
CA ARG A 190 -18.85 -2.14 -7.13
C ARG A 190 -18.07 -3.23 -6.41
N ASP A 191 -17.11 -3.85 -7.09
CA ASP A 191 -16.26 -4.89 -6.52
C ASP A 191 -15.43 -4.36 -5.35
N ARG A 192 -14.82 -3.17 -5.53
CA ARG A 192 -14.10 -2.50 -4.45
C ARG A 192 -14.96 -2.32 -3.22
N THR A 193 -16.17 -1.77 -3.39
CA THR A 193 -17.07 -1.46 -2.28
C THR A 193 -17.46 -2.72 -1.52
N ARG A 194 -17.73 -3.82 -2.24
CA ARG A 194 -18.03 -5.13 -1.65
C ARG A 194 -16.88 -5.70 -0.83
N GLU A 195 -15.63 -5.37 -1.17
CA GLU A 195 -14.45 -5.84 -0.44
C GLU A 195 -14.11 -4.95 0.76
N ILE A 196 -14.24 -3.64 0.61
CA ILE A 196 -13.85 -2.67 1.63
C ILE A 196 -14.88 -2.57 2.75
N VAL A 197 -16.18 -2.55 2.44
CA VAL A 197 -17.23 -2.31 3.44
C VAL A 197 -17.18 -3.32 4.60
N PRO A 198 -17.05 -4.65 4.35
CA PRO A 198 -16.92 -5.61 5.43
C PRO A 198 -15.71 -5.34 6.34
N VAL A 199 -14.59 -4.85 5.79
CA VAL A 199 -13.39 -4.53 6.57
C VAL A 199 -13.58 -3.26 7.39
N ILE A 200 -14.20 -2.22 6.84
CA ILE A 200 -14.56 -1.01 7.62
C ILE A 200 -15.42 -1.42 8.82
N VAL A 201 -16.48 -2.20 8.57
CA VAL A 201 -17.42 -2.64 9.62
C VAL A 201 -16.69 -3.48 10.66
N PHE A 202 -15.87 -4.45 10.23
CA PHE A 202 -15.06 -5.27 11.13
C PHE A 202 -14.09 -4.42 11.97
N TRP A 203 -13.41 -3.46 11.35
CA TRP A 203 -12.45 -2.58 12.01
C TRP A 203 -13.12 -1.68 13.06
N ILE A 204 -14.24 -1.05 12.70
CA ILE A 204 -15.02 -0.22 13.63
C ILE A 204 -15.54 -1.09 14.77
N ALA A 205 -16.12 -2.26 14.48
CA ALA A 205 -16.62 -3.16 15.51
C ALA A 205 -15.50 -3.62 16.46
N LEU A 206 -14.33 -4.01 15.93
CA LEU A 206 -13.18 -4.42 16.73
C LEU A 206 -12.72 -3.30 17.68
N ASN A 207 -12.62 -2.06 17.19
CA ASN A 207 -12.20 -0.93 18.01
C ASN A 207 -13.28 -0.51 19.02
N VAL A 208 -14.56 -0.53 18.65
CA VAL A 208 -15.65 -0.25 19.59
C VAL A 208 -15.69 -1.29 20.69
N ILE A 209 -15.65 -2.59 20.36
CA ILE A 209 -15.63 -3.69 21.34
C ILE A 209 -14.39 -3.58 22.25
N GLY A 210 -13.21 -3.32 21.67
CA GLY A 210 -11.98 -3.12 22.42
C GLY A 210 -12.09 -1.95 23.40
N ALA A 211 -12.57 -0.79 22.93
CA ALA A 211 -12.75 0.40 23.77
C ALA A 211 -13.79 0.17 24.88
N VAL A 212 -14.94 -0.44 24.58
CA VAL A 212 -15.98 -0.76 25.57
C VAL A 212 -15.46 -1.74 26.62
N THR A 213 -14.72 -2.77 26.20
CA THR A 213 -14.14 -3.76 27.12
C THR A 213 -13.12 -3.10 28.04
N LEU A 214 -12.18 -2.31 27.50
CA LEU A 214 -11.19 -1.58 28.29
C LEU A 214 -11.84 -0.56 29.23
N HIS A 215 -12.93 0.08 28.81
CA HIS A 215 -13.70 1.00 29.64
C HIS A 215 -14.42 0.28 30.78
N HIS A 216 -15.05 -0.87 30.51
CA HIS A 216 -15.73 -1.69 31.52
C HIS A 216 -14.78 -2.15 32.64
N PHE A 217 -13.52 -2.48 32.29
CA PHE A 217 -12.49 -2.81 33.27
C PHE A 217 -11.81 -1.59 33.91
N GLY A 218 -12.20 -0.36 33.56
CA GLY A 218 -11.62 0.87 34.10
C GLY A 218 -10.15 1.10 33.70
N VAL A 219 -9.65 0.37 32.70
CA VAL A 219 -8.25 0.44 32.26
C VAL A 219 -8.03 1.36 31.07
N LEU A 220 -9.10 1.81 30.40
CA LEU A 220 -9.03 2.72 29.26
C LEU A 220 -8.41 4.07 29.65
N ASN A 221 -7.10 4.18 29.41
CA ASN A 221 -6.29 5.37 29.67
C ASN A 221 -5.31 5.58 28.50
N GLU A 222 -4.61 6.72 28.51
CA GLU A 222 -3.59 7.06 27.50
C GLU A 222 -2.55 5.94 27.32
N ARG A 223 -2.09 5.36 28.44
CA ARG A 223 -1.08 4.29 28.48
C ARG A 223 -1.52 3.03 27.74
N THR A 224 -2.75 2.59 27.99
CA THR A 224 -3.31 1.42 27.32
C THR A 224 -3.59 1.69 25.84
N ALA A 225 -3.95 2.93 25.50
CA ALA A 225 -4.20 3.33 24.12
C ALA A 225 -2.91 3.34 23.27
N ILE A 226 -1.78 3.76 23.83
CA ILE A 226 -0.48 3.63 23.16
C ILE A 226 -0.09 2.18 22.96
N LEU A 227 -0.22 1.35 24.02
CA LEU A 227 0.11 -0.06 23.91
C LEU A 227 -0.75 -0.74 22.84
N TRP A 228 -2.04 -0.38 22.79
CA TRP A 228 -2.96 -0.84 21.75
C TRP A 228 -2.52 -0.39 20.35
N SER A 229 -2.14 0.89 20.18
CA SER A 229 -1.59 1.40 18.92
C SER A 229 -0.31 0.65 18.50
N LEU A 230 0.61 0.38 19.43
CA LEU A 230 1.83 -0.38 19.16
C LEU A 230 1.56 -1.85 18.81
N ILE A 231 0.53 -2.47 19.40
CA ILE A 231 0.09 -3.81 19.01
C ILE A 231 -0.36 -3.79 17.54
N TYR A 232 -1.17 -2.82 17.14
CA TYR A 232 -1.55 -2.67 15.72
C TYR A 232 -0.34 -2.40 14.82
N PHE A 233 0.62 -1.62 15.31
CA PHE A 233 1.85 -1.28 14.60
C PHE A 233 2.77 -2.48 14.36
N VAL A 234 2.73 -3.50 15.22
CA VAL A 234 3.44 -4.77 15.00
C VAL A 234 2.59 -5.71 14.13
N PHE A 235 1.29 -5.74 14.37
CA PHE A 235 0.37 -6.64 13.71
C PHE A 235 0.28 -6.40 12.20
N ASP A 236 0.43 -5.16 11.74
CA ASP A 236 0.48 -4.86 10.29
C ASP A 236 1.64 -5.62 9.59
N MET A 237 2.83 -5.66 10.20
CA MET A 237 4.01 -6.33 9.68
C MET A 237 3.85 -7.84 9.75
N ILE A 238 3.24 -8.35 10.82
CA ILE A 238 2.87 -9.78 10.92
C ILE A 238 1.93 -10.16 9.77
N CYS A 239 0.95 -9.32 9.46
CA CYS A 239 0.02 -9.55 8.35
C CYS A 239 0.71 -9.63 6.99
N VAL A 240 1.74 -8.80 6.79
CA VAL A 240 2.50 -8.74 5.53
C VAL A 240 3.48 -9.90 5.39
N VAL A 241 4.20 -10.23 6.46
CA VAL A 241 5.32 -11.19 6.42
C VAL A 241 4.84 -12.64 6.57
N PHE A 242 3.88 -12.88 7.47
CA PHE A 242 3.46 -14.24 7.84
C PHE A 242 2.05 -14.55 7.36
N TRP A 243 1.05 -13.84 7.90
CA TRP A 243 -0.34 -14.22 7.73
C TRP A 243 -1.31 -13.08 8.03
N CYS A 244 -2.20 -12.80 7.07
CA CYS A 244 -3.23 -11.77 7.21
C CYS A 244 -4.63 -12.40 7.41
N PRO A 245 -5.30 -12.17 8.56
CA PRO A 245 -6.65 -12.65 8.80
C PRO A 245 -7.68 -12.00 7.88
N LEU A 246 -7.54 -10.70 7.60
CA LEU A 246 -8.48 -9.96 6.75
C LEU A 246 -8.54 -10.56 5.34
N GLN A 247 -7.42 -11.07 4.85
CA GLN A 247 -7.35 -11.74 3.56
C GLN A 247 -8.06 -13.09 3.55
N LEU A 248 -7.94 -13.87 4.63
CA LEU A 248 -8.52 -15.20 4.74
C LEU A 248 -10.04 -15.13 4.91
N PHE A 249 -10.51 -14.23 5.76
CA PHE A 249 -11.92 -14.18 6.16
C PHE A 249 -12.77 -13.21 5.34
N LEU A 250 -12.21 -12.09 4.86
CA LEU A 250 -12.99 -11.04 4.19
C LEU A 250 -12.64 -10.85 2.71
N MET A 251 -11.35 -10.78 2.37
CA MET A 251 -10.90 -10.32 1.04
C MET A 251 -10.57 -11.43 0.03
N ARG A 252 -11.21 -12.60 0.13
CA ARG A 252 -11.14 -13.69 -0.86
C ARG A 252 -9.72 -13.96 -1.41
N ASN A 253 -8.73 -14.03 -0.52
CA ASN A 253 -7.35 -14.38 -0.85
C ASN A 253 -6.60 -13.42 -1.82
N ARG A 254 -6.92 -12.12 -1.87
CA ARG A 254 -6.10 -11.12 -2.60
C ARG A 254 -4.69 -10.97 -2.02
N CYS A 255 -3.68 -10.82 -2.88
CA CYS A 255 -2.30 -10.57 -2.44
C CYS A 255 -2.20 -9.24 -1.66
N CYS A 256 -1.27 -9.10 -0.74
CA CYS A 256 -0.98 -7.81 -0.08
C CYS A 256 -0.65 -6.71 -1.10
N THR A 257 -0.11 -7.07 -2.26
CA THR A 257 0.13 -6.13 -3.36
C THR A 257 -1.16 -5.70 -4.09
N THR A 258 -2.25 -6.44 -4.02
CA THR A 258 -3.55 -6.02 -4.59
C THR A 258 -4.55 -5.59 -3.53
N CYS A 259 -4.19 -5.74 -2.25
CA CYS A 259 -4.98 -5.36 -1.10
C CYS A 259 -5.00 -3.83 -0.94
N GLN A 260 -6.18 -3.21 -1.04
CA GLN A 260 -6.31 -1.77 -0.81
C GLN A 260 -6.12 -1.39 0.67
N ILE A 261 -6.55 -2.26 1.59
CA ILE A 261 -6.41 -2.05 3.04
C ILE A 261 -4.94 -1.98 3.46
N PHE A 262 -4.01 -2.48 2.64
CA PHE A 262 -2.59 -2.31 2.88
C PHE A 262 -2.20 -0.84 3.08
N ASN A 263 -2.87 0.10 2.41
CA ASN A 263 -2.63 1.54 2.57
C ASN A 263 -3.39 2.19 3.74
N TRP A 264 -4.20 1.42 4.48
CA TRP A 264 -4.97 1.89 5.63
C TRP A 264 -4.24 1.64 6.96
N ASP A 265 -3.08 1.01 6.91
CA ASP A 265 -2.26 0.69 8.06
C ASP A 265 -2.00 1.92 8.96
N ALA A 266 -1.70 3.10 8.39
CA ALA A 266 -1.48 4.32 9.17
C ALA A 266 -2.72 4.72 9.99
N ILE A 267 -3.91 4.71 9.39
CA ILE A 267 -5.14 5.05 10.13
C ILE A 267 -5.53 3.96 11.11
N MET A 268 -5.27 2.69 10.80
CA MET A 268 -5.49 1.57 11.70
C MET A 268 -4.60 1.71 12.95
N VAL A 269 -3.32 1.99 12.78
CA VAL A 269 -2.38 2.23 13.89
C VAL A 269 -2.75 3.48 14.68
N ALA A 270 -3.23 4.53 14.03
CA ALA A 270 -3.62 5.77 14.68
C ALA A 270 -5.00 5.72 15.39
N THR A 271 -5.86 4.75 15.08
CA THR A 271 -7.24 4.69 15.62
C THR A 271 -7.26 4.67 17.16
N PRO A 272 -6.45 3.85 17.88
CA PRO A 272 -6.43 3.88 19.34
C PRO A 272 -5.94 5.22 19.93
N LEU A 273 -5.16 6.00 19.18
CA LEU A 273 -4.59 7.27 19.67
C LEU A 273 -5.65 8.34 19.92
N VAL A 274 -6.88 8.15 19.43
CA VAL A 274 -8.02 9.02 19.77
C VAL A 274 -8.24 9.09 21.29
N PHE A 275 -7.93 8.00 22.02
CA PHE A 275 -8.06 7.92 23.48
C PHE A 275 -6.84 8.47 24.24
N VAL A 276 -5.75 8.81 23.55
CA VAL A 276 -4.56 9.42 24.16
C VAL A 276 -4.75 10.93 24.32
N GLY A 277 -5.40 11.57 23.35
CA GLY A 277 -5.55 13.02 23.34
C GLY A 277 -4.22 13.77 23.22
N GLY A 278 -4.27 15.09 23.47
CA GLY A 278 -3.10 15.97 23.39
C GLY A 278 -2.51 16.14 21.99
N TRP A 279 -1.47 16.98 21.89
CA TRP A 279 -0.82 17.28 20.61
C TRP A 279 -0.21 16.05 19.93
N PHE A 280 0.33 15.12 20.73
CA PHE A 280 0.89 13.86 20.26
C PHE A 280 -0.14 13.04 19.45
N GLY A 281 -1.30 12.75 20.05
CA GLY A 281 -2.33 11.93 19.42
C GLY A 281 -2.93 12.61 18.19
N TRP A 282 -3.30 13.89 18.32
CA TRP A 282 -3.94 14.63 17.24
C TRP A 282 -3.05 14.81 16.01
N LEU A 283 -1.75 15.02 16.20
CA LEU A 283 -0.80 15.17 15.09
C LEU A 283 -0.68 13.86 14.29
N LEU A 284 -0.54 12.72 14.96
CA LEU A 284 -0.45 11.41 14.30
C LEU A 284 -1.76 11.03 13.60
N ILE A 285 -2.91 11.29 14.23
CA ILE A 285 -4.22 11.08 13.61
C ILE A 285 -4.39 11.95 12.37
N ALA A 286 -4.04 13.25 12.45
CA ALA A 286 -4.13 14.15 11.31
C ALA A 286 -3.24 13.68 10.14
N MET A 287 -2.00 13.26 10.42
CA MET A 287 -1.12 12.66 9.41
C MET A 287 -1.75 11.41 8.77
N ALA A 288 -2.27 10.50 9.59
CA ALA A 288 -2.90 9.27 9.10
C ALA A 288 -4.14 9.56 8.25
N LEU A 289 -4.96 10.54 8.62
CA LEU A 289 -6.13 10.98 7.84
C LEU A 289 -5.72 11.58 6.49
N VAL A 290 -4.71 12.44 6.46
CA VAL A 290 -4.19 13.00 5.21
C VAL A 290 -3.69 11.90 4.28
N ILE A 291 -2.97 10.92 4.82
CA ILE A 291 -2.51 9.74 4.08
C ILE A 291 -3.71 8.97 3.53
N LEU A 292 -4.68 8.62 4.38
CA LEU A 292 -5.89 7.88 3.98
C LEU A 292 -6.65 8.59 2.86
N VAL A 293 -6.96 9.89 3.03
CA VAL A 293 -7.70 10.69 2.04
C VAL A 293 -6.93 10.72 0.71
N ARG A 294 -5.61 10.93 0.75
CA ARG A 294 -4.79 10.91 -0.46
C ARG A 294 -4.90 9.58 -1.20
N TRP A 295 -4.81 8.46 -0.49
CA TRP A 295 -4.88 7.12 -1.08
C TRP A 295 -6.27 6.79 -1.60
N GLU A 296 -7.33 7.12 -0.86
CA GLU A 296 -8.71 6.90 -1.29
C GLU A 296 -9.09 7.77 -2.49
N LEU A 297 -8.65 9.04 -2.53
CA LEU A 297 -8.86 9.89 -3.71
C LEU A 297 -8.15 9.33 -4.95
N ALA A 298 -6.93 8.80 -4.80
CA ALA A 298 -6.21 8.18 -5.91
C ALA A 298 -6.93 6.90 -6.40
N ALA A 299 -7.40 6.07 -5.47
CA ALA A 299 -8.16 4.87 -5.79
C ALA A 299 -9.49 5.22 -6.47
N ILE A 300 -10.19 6.25 -5.99
CA ILE A 300 -11.45 6.72 -6.58
C ILE A 300 -11.22 7.29 -7.97
N ARG A 301 -10.19 8.11 -8.20
CA ARG A 301 -9.98 8.70 -9.54
C ARG A 301 -9.53 7.66 -10.59
N HIS A 302 -8.70 6.69 -10.19
CA HIS A 302 -8.08 5.74 -11.11
C HIS A 302 -8.20 4.29 -10.62
N PRO A 303 -9.43 3.73 -10.52
CA PRO A 303 -9.63 2.38 -10.05
C PRO A 303 -8.89 1.32 -10.88
N GLU A 304 -8.72 1.57 -12.18
CA GLU A 304 -8.01 0.70 -13.12
C GLU A 304 -6.54 0.45 -12.75
N ARG A 305 -5.90 1.35 -11.98
CA ARG A 305 -4.50 1.19 -11.58
C ARG A 305 -4.31 0.20 -10.43
N PHE A 306 -5.38 -0.03 -9.66
CA PHE A 306 -5.35 -0.81 -8.41
C PHE A 306 -5.94 -2.22 -8.57
N ASP A 307 -6.36 -2.62 -9.77
CA ASP A 307 -6.91 -3.95 -10.04
C ASP A 307 -6.05 -4.74 -11.04
N GLU A 308 -5.79 -6.00 -10.74
CA GLU A 308 -4.97 -6.91 -11.56
C GLU A 308 -5.59 -7.23 -12.92
N ARG A 309 -6.91 -7.08 -13.07
CA ARG A 309 -7.62 -7.29 -14.33
C ARG A 309 -7.26 -6.23 -15.36
N THR A 310 -6.91 -5.02 -14.93
CA THR A 310 -6.57 -3.87 -15.78
C THR A 310 -5.08 -3.55 -15.76
N ASN A 311 -4.37 -3.94 -14.69
CA ASN A 311 -2.94 -3.71 -14.51
C ASN A 311 -2.17 -5.03 -14.33
N ALA A 312 -1.47 -5.48 -15.37
CA ALA A 312 -0.71 -6.73 -15.37
C ALA A 312 0.43 -6.75 -14.35
N ARG A 313 0.95 -5.58 -13.91
CA ARG A 313 2.01 -5.50 -12.90
C ARG A 313 1.60 -6.06 -11.53
N LEU A 314 0.29 -6.11 -11.28
CA LEU A 314 -0.28 -6.65 -10.06
C LEU A 314 -0.42 -8.18 -10.07
N THR A 315 -0.23 -8.80 -11.24
CA THR A 315 -0.31 -10.26 -11.37
C THR A 315 0.94 -10.93 -10.81
N CYS A 316 0.81 -12.17 -10.35
CA CYS A 316 1.95 -12.94 -9.82
C CYS A 316 3.05 -13.15 -10.87
N ALA A 317 2.71 -13.17 -12.16
CA ALA A 317 3.68 -13.34 -13.25
C ALA A 317 4.66 -12.16 -13.38
N GLN A 318 4.26 -10.96 -12.98
CA GLN A 318 5.04 -9.72 -13.07
C GLN A 318 5.43 -9.17 -11.69
N CYS A 319 5.28 -9.97 -10.62
CA CYS A 319 5.49 -9.52 -9.25
C CYS A 319 6.98 -9.50 -8.89
N GLU A 320 7.53 -8.29 -8.76
CA GLU A 320 8.91 -8.05 -8.29
C GLU A 320 9.02 -8.12 -6.76
N ASP A 321 7.96 -7.72 -6.04
CA ASP A 321 7.96 -7.54 -4.59
C ASP A 321 8.11 -8.86 -3.82
N LYS A 322 7.46 -9.93 -4.29
CA LYS A 322 7.42 -11.29 -3.70
C LYS A 322 7.29 -11.30 -2.17
N LEU A 323 6.42 -10.43 -1.62
CA LEU A 323 6.13 -10.35 -0.18
C LEU A 323 5.59 -11.67 0.39
N CYS A 324 4.98 -12.51 -0.45
CA CYS A 324 4.49 -13.84 -0.10
C CYS A 324 5.60 -14.90 0.03
N TYR A 325 6.87 -14.52 0.21
CA TYR A 325 8.01 -15.44 0.29
C TYR A 325 7.81 -16.58 1.31
N LEU A 326 7.37 -16.26 2.53
CA LEU A 326 7.10 -17.26 3.58
C LEU A 326 5.73 -17.92 3.42
N ARG A 327 4.73 -17.17 2.95
CA ARG A 327 3.34 -17.62 2.84
C ARG A 327 3.07 -18.55 1.66
N LYS A 328 3.96 -18.53 0.66
CA LYS A 328 3.77 -19.10 -0.70
C LYS A 328 2.65 -18.39 -1.47
N PRO A 329 2.73 -18.32 -2.82
CA PRO A 329 1.68 -17.72 -3.63
C PRO A 329 0.38 -18.53 -3.49
N LEU A 330 -0.75 -17.85 -3.31
CA LEU A 330 -2.08 -18.46 -3.22
C LEU A 330 -2.64 -18.95 -4.57
N ALA A 331 -1.82 -18.91 -5.61
CA ALA A 331 -2.17 -19.29 -6.97
C ALA A 331 -2.29 -20.82 -7.08
N ALA A 332 -3.44 -21.37 -6.66
CA ALA A 332 -3.84 -22.74 -7.02
C ALA A 332 -5.35 -23.03 -6.87
N LYS A 333 -6.13 -22.27 -6.07
CA LYS A 333 -7.44 -22.79 -5.58
C LYS A 333 -8.69 -21.93 -5.77
N VAL A 334 -8.65 -20.82 -6.51
CA VAL A 334 -9.88 -20.03 -6.75
C VAL A 334 -10.07 -19.75 -8.23
N PRO A 335 -11.06 -20.38 -8.90
CA PRO A 335 -11.48 -19.94 -10.22
C PRO A 335 -12.08 -18.52 -10.08
N ARG A 336 -11.41 -17.53 -10.68
CA ARG A 336 -11.93 -16.16 -10.77
C ARG A 336 -12.68 -16.03 -12.09
N ALA A 337 -13.93 -15.58 -12.02
CA ALA A 337 -14.77 -15.35 -13.19
C ALA A 337 -14.07 -14.37 -14.15
N ASP A 338 -14.15 -14.65 -15.45
CA ASP A 338 -13.61 -13.75 -16.46
C ASP A 338 -14.41 -12.43 -16.43
N LEU A 339 -13.72 -11.30 -16.46
CA LEU A 339 -14.36 -10.00 -16.47
C LEU A 339 -15.29 -9.84 -17.68
N ARG A 340 -15.02 -10.56 -18.78
CA ARG A 340 -15.93 -10.66 -19.94
C ARG A 340 -17.27 -11.32 -19.58
N GLU A 341 -17.26 -12.38 -18.77
CA GLU A 341 -18.48 -13.05 -18.29
C GLU A 341 -19.27 -12.13 -17.35
N LEU A 342 -18.58 -11.36 -16.50
CA LEU A 342 -19.21 -10.40 -15.60
C LEU A 342 -19.82 -9.21 -16.34
N LEU A 343 -19.18 -8.72 -17.41
CA LEU A 343 -19.71 -7.65 -18.26
C LEU A 343 -20.91 -8.14 -19.07
N ALA A 344 -20.84 -9.34 -19.66
CA ALA A 344 -21.98 -9.95 -20.35
C ALA A 344 -23.19 -10.17 -19.42
N ALA A 345 -22.95 -10.62 -18.18
CA ALA A 345 -23.99 -10.81 -17.19
C ALA A 345 -24.58 -9.51 -16.60
N ASP A 346 -23.93 -8.35 -16.79
CA ASP A 346 -24.47 -7.03 -16.45
C ASP A 346 -25.31 -6.51 -17.65
N GLU A 347 -24.83 -6.68 -18.89
CA GLU A 347 -25.58 -6.32 -20.11
C GLU A 347 -26.91 -7.09 -20.24
N ASP A 348 -26.95 -8.36 -19.81
CA ASP A 348 -28.17 -9.18 -19.78
C ASP A 348 -29.11 -8.81 -18.62
N ARG A 349 -28.64 -8.04 -17.62
CA ARG A 349 -29.43 -7.61 -16.45
C ARG A 349 -30.05 -6.23 -16.64
N GLU A 350 -29.54 -5.46 -17.60
CA GLU A 350 -30.06 -4.15 -18.04
C GLU A 350 -31.08 -4.25 -19.20
N ARG A 351 -31.24 -5.43 -19.81
CA ARG A 351 -32.34 -5.76 -20.74
C ARG A 351 -33.51 -6.40 -20.00
#